data_AF-A0A7V2CWL5-F1
#
_entry.id   AF-A0A7V2CWL5-F1
#
_cell.length_a   1.000
_cell.length_b   1.000
_cell.length_c   1.000
_cell.angle_alpha   90.00
_cell.angle_beta   90.00
_cell.angle_gamma   90.00
#
_symmetry.space_group_name_H-M   'P 1'
#
loop_
_entity.id
_entity.type
_entity.pdbx_description
1 polymer ?
#
loop_
_entity_poly.entity_id
_entity_poly.type
_entity_poly.pdbx_seq_one_letter_code
_entity_poly.pdbx_strand_id
1 'polypeptide(L)'
;RASLNQILDMQAFDVDRKLALNPELLNELKARAHGDIASFGFSFDRPFVPERLEAAIQGLSESARIFRSKGFLWFEGNPRRAVFHGVNNRFQIFWDRLWEKGEERSSKLVFIGRDLDRDTIHDALKACLA
;
A
#
# COMPACT_ATOMS: atom_id res chain seq x y z
N ARG A 1 18.66 14.93 -22.48
CA ARG A 1 17.79 15.69 -21.53
C ARG A 1 16.49 15.99 -22.28
N ALA A 2 15.35 15.47 -21.82
CA ALA A 2 14.05 15.89 -22.34
C ALA A 2 13.72 17.29 -21.79
N SER A 3 13.04 18.14 -22.59
CA SER A 3 12.62 19.47 -22.13
C SER A 3 11.37 19.34 -21.23
N LEU A 4 11.20 20.25 -20.26
CA LEU A 4 10.05 20.18 -19.33
C LEU A 4 8.70 20.19 -20.06
N ASN A 5 8.59 20.95 -21.15
CA ASN A 5 7.36 21.06 -21.95
C ASN A 5 7.04 19.78 -22.73
N GLN A 6 7.98 18.82 -22.80
CA GLN A 6 7.75 17.48 -23.35
C GLN A 6 7.28 16.48 -22.28
N ILE A 7 7.23 16.90 -21.01
CA ILE A 7 6.87 16.06 -19.85
C ILE A 7 5.60 16.60 -19.16
N LEU A 8 5.51 17.92 -19.03
CA LEU A 8 4.37 18.62 -18.45
C LEU A 8 3.31 18.93 -19.53
N ASP A 9 2.04 19.05 -19.12
CA ASP A 9 0.89 19.38 -19.97
C ASP A 9 0.68 18.48 -21.19
N MET A 10 1.19 17.25 -21.13
CA MET A 10 1.04 16.24 -22.18
C MET A 10 -0.40 15.76 -22.38
N GLN A 11 -1.36 16.24 -21.57
CA GLN A 11 -2.75 15.77 -21.50
C GLN A 11 -2.81 14.22 -21.45
N ALA A 12 -1.81 13.61 -20.81
CA ALA A 12 -1.60 12.17 -20.85
C ALA A 12 -2.69 11.37 -20.10
N PHE A 13 -3.64 12.04 -19.46
CA PHE A 13 -4.79 11.42 -18.79
C PHE A 13 -6.14 11.86 -19.37
N ASP A 14 -6.15 12.59 -20.50
CA ASP A 14 -7.38 12.89 -21.24
C ASP A 14 -7.85 11.61 -21.97
N VAL A 15 -8.93 11.04 -21.45
CA VAL A 15 -9.47 9.75 -21.92
C VAL A 15 -10.12 9.90 -23.28
N ASP A 16 -10.84 11.00 -23.53
CA ASP A 16 -11.56 11.22 -24.79
C ASP A 16 -10.57 11.40 -25.95
N ARG A 17 -9.52 12.19 -25.74
CA ARG A 17 -8.43 12.35 -26.71
C ARG A 17 -7.74 11.01 -27.01
N LYS A 18 -7.54 10.20 -25.98
CA LYS A 18 -6.90 8.88 -26.12
C LYS A 18 -7.79 7.86 -26.84
N LEU A 19 -9.11 7.89 -26.58
CA LEU A 19 -10.08 7.03 -27.26
C LEU A 19 -10.30 7.44 -28.71
N ALA A 20 -10.23 8.74 -29.03
CA ALA A 20 -10.25 9.22 -30.42
C ALA A 20 -9.05 8.71 -31.23
N LEU A 21 -7.88 8.55 -30.59
CA LEU A 21 -6.66 8.02 -31.22
C LEU A 21 -6.64 6.48 -31.26
N ASN A 22 -7.13 5.81 -30.21
CA ASN A 22 -7.30 4.36 -30.16
C ASN A 22 -8.65 4.02 -29.46
N PRO A 23 -9.72 3.76 -30.23
CA PRO A 23 -11.03 3.41 -29.67
C PRO A 23 -11.02 2.13 -28.82
N GLU A 24 -10.11 1.20 -29.10
CA GLU A 24 -9.96 -0.07 -28.37
C GLU A 24 -9.11 0.04 -27.11
N LEU A 25 -8.57 1.22 -26.79
CA LEU A 25 -7.63 1.43 -25.69
C LEU A 25 -8.15 0.88 -24.35
N LEU A 26 -9.42 1.09 -24.04
CA LEU A 26 -9.99 0.61 -22.78
C LEU A 26 -10.05 -0.92 -22.73
N ASN A 27 -10.32 -1.58 -23.84
CA ASN A 27 -10.32 -3.04 -23.95
C ASN A 27 -8.90 -3.59 -23.87
N GLU A 28 -7.94 -2.95 -24.54
CA GLU A 28 -6.52 -3.30 -24.43
C GLU A 28 -5.96 -3.14 -23.02
N LEU A 29 -6.29 -2.04 -22.32
CA LEU A 29 -5.85 -1.82 -20.94
C LEU A 29 -6.44 -2.86 -19.99
N LYS A 30 -7.69 -3.27 -20.20
CA LYS A 30 -8.32 -4.37 -19.46
C LYS A 30 -7.65 -5.71 -19.75
N ALA A 31 -7.32 -6.00 -21.00
CA ALA A 31 -6.58 -7.20 -21.38
C ALA A 31 -5.14 -7.22 -20.84
N ARG A 32 -4.50 -6.05 -20.69
CA ARG A 32 -3.18 -5.92 -20.03
C ARG A 32 -3.23 -5.97 -18.51
N ALA A 33 -4.43 -5.91 -17.91
CA ALA A 33 -4.60 -6.02 -16.47
C ALA A 33 -4.41 -7.46 -15.94
N HIS A 34 -4.14 -8.44 -16.80
CA HIS A 34 -3.62 -9.77 -16.44
C HIS A 34 -2.17 -9.73 -15.92
N GLY A 35 -1.77 -8.64 -15.26
CA GLY A 35 -0.42 -8.51 -14.71
C GLY A 35 -0.30 -9.31 -13.42
N ASP A 36 0.81 -10.01 -13.25
CA ASP A 36 1.22 -10.80 -12.06
C ASP A 36 1.26 -10.00 -10.74
N ILE A 37 0.71 -8.79 -10.69
CA ILE A 37 0.72 -7.88 -9.55
C ILE A 37 -0.60 -8.02 -8.80
N ALA A 38 -0.53 -8.59 -7.61
CA ALA A 38 -1.64 -8.71 -6.68
C ALA A 38 -1.63 -7.56 -5.67
N SER A 39 -2.80 -7.30 -5.09
CA SER A 39 -2.98 -6.37 -3.96
C SER A 39 -3.78 -7.05 -2.87
N PHE A 40 -3.22 -7.14 -1.66
CA PHE A 40 -3.90 -7.72 -0.50
C PHE A 40 -4.10 -6.68 0.59
N GLY A 41 -5.36 -6.55 1.02
CA GLY A 41 -5.77 -5.72 2.15
C GLY A 41 -5.92 -6.55 3.43
N PHE A 42 -5.47 -5.99 4.55
CA PHE A 42 -5.54 -6.58 5.88
C PHE A 42 -6.18 -5.59 6.85
N SER A 43 -6.96 -6.09 7.80
CA SER A 43 -7.59 -5.28 8.85
C SER A 43 -7.44 -5.99 10.19
N PHE A 44 -7.10 -5.23 11.22
CA PHE A 44 -6.89 -5.73 12.57
C PHE A 44 -7.59 -4.82 13.58
N ASP A 45 -8.33 -5.44 14.48
CA ASP A 45 -9.14 -4.84 15.55
C ASP A 45 -8.41 -4.82 16.90
N ARG A 46 -7.08 -5.05 16.88
CA ARG A 46 -6.20 -5.00 18.03
C ARG A 46 -4.96 -4.14 17.74
N PRO A 47 -4.36 -3.54 18.76
CA PRO A 47 -3.14 -2.76 18.59
C PRO A 47 -1.96 -3.65 18.23
N PHE A 48 -1.01 -3.08 17.48
CA PHE A 48 0.30 -3.66 17.23
C PHE A 48 1.28 -3.32 18.35
N VAL A 49 2.19 -4.26 18.62
CA VAL A 49 3.44 -4.01 19.35
C VAL A 49 4.44 -3.40 18.36
N PRO A 50 4.92 -2.15 18.55
CA PRO A 50 5.75 -1.44 17.58
C PRO A 50 6.98 -2.22 17.12
N GLU A 51 7.74 -2.77 18.06
CA GLU A 51 9.02 -3.43 17.79
C GLU A 51 8.82 -4.73 17.01
N ARG A 52 7.74 -5.47 17.30
CA ARG A 52 7.40 -6.69 16.56
C ARG A 52 7.01 -6.38 15.11
N LEU A 53 6.20 -5.33 14.94
CA LEU A 53 5.75 -4.92 13.61
C LEU A 53 6.92 -4.44 12.75
N GLU A 54 7.81 -3.62 13.28
CA GLU A 54 8.99 -3.13 12.55
C GLU A 54 9.87 -4.30 12.07
N ALA A 55 10.15 -5.27 12.94
CA ALA A 55 10.92 -6.46 12.60
C ALA A 55 10.22 -7.32 11.52
N ALA A 56 8.91 -7.53 11.64
CA ALA A 56 8.14 -8.30 10.67
C ALA A 56 8.11 -7.63 9.29
N ILE A 57 7.89 -6.31 9.23
CA ILE A 57 7.89 -5.58 7.97
C ILE A 57 9.27 -5.60 7.32
N GLN A 58 10.34 -5.46 8.10
CA GLN A 58 11.71 -5.56 7.57
C GLN A 58 11.93 -6.93 6.89
N GLY A 59 11.58 -8.03 7.57
CA GLY A 59 11.70 -9.37 6.99
C GLY A 59 10.83 -9.61 5.76
N LEU A 60 9.60 -9.10 5.76
CA LEU A 60 8.71 -9.16 4.58
C LEU A 60 9.28 -8.37 3.40
N SER A 61 9.90 -7.22 3.67
CA SER A 61 10.45 -6.33 2.64
C SER A 61 11.68 -6.90 1.92
N GLU A 62 12.38 -7.84 2.57
CA GLU A 62 13.55 -8.54 2.01
C GLU A 62 13.16 -9.79 1.23
N SER A 63 12.08 -10.47 1.64
CA SER A 63 11.67 -11.78 1.10
C SER A 63 10.61 -11.69 0.01
N ALA A 64 9.70 -10.71 0.09
CA ALA A 64 8.57 -10.59 -0.83
C ALA A 64 8.81 -9.51 -1.88
N ARG A 65 8.30 -9.70 -3.11
CA ARG A 65 8.35 -8.70 -4.18
C ARG A 65 7.24 -7.65 -4.00
N ILE A 66 7.26 -6.98 -2.85
CA ILE A 66 6.36 -5.87 -2.52
C ILE A 66 6.87 -4.62 -3.23
N PHE A 67 6.05 -3.99 -4.06
CA PHE A 67 6.38 -2.74 -4.74
C PHE A 67 5.91 -1.53 -3.95
N ARG A 68 4.75 -1.66 -3.30
CA ARG A 68 4.15 -0.59 -2.51
C ARG A 68 3.35 -1.18 -1.37
N SER A 69 3.40 -0.51 -0.23
CA SER A 69 2.54 -0.81 0.90
C SER A 69 2.10 0.47 1.58
N LYS A 70 0.88 0.48 2.10
CA LYS A 70 0.28 1.65 2.76
C LYS A 70 -0.64 1.22 3.88
N GLY A 71 -0.86 2.09 4.84
CA GLY A 71 -1.91 1.84 5.81
C GLY A 71 -1.99 2.83 6.96
N PHE A 72 -2.94 2.54 7.83
CA PHE A 72 -3.08 3.15 9.14
C PHE A 72 -2.81 2.08 10.20
N LEU A 73 -2.12 2.47 11.25
CA LEU A 73 -1.70 1.60 12.34
C LEU A 73 -2.24 2.13 13.66
N TRP A 74 -2.73 1.20 14.48
CA TRP A 74 -3.00 1.38 15.89
C TRP A 74 -1.89 0.68 16.68
N PHE A 75 -1.16 1.44 17.49
CA PHE A 75 -0.12 0.91 18.38
C PHE A 75 -0.57 0.83 19.83
N GLU A 76 -0.08 -0.17 20.53
CA GLU A 76 -0.28 -0.32 21.97
C GLU A 76 0.33 0.87 22.72
N GLY A 77 -0.35 1.35 23.75
CA GLY A 77 0.13 2.47 24.57
C GLY A 77 0.14 3.84 23.89
N ASN A 78 -0.21 3.95 22.60
CA ASN A 78 -0.19 5.22 21.88
C ASN A 78 -1.61 5.71 21.50
N PRO A 79 -2.02 6.93 21.90
CA PRO A 79 -3.34 7.47 21.57
C PRO A 79 -3.42 8.05 20.16
N ARG A 80 -2.33 8.08 19.39
CA ARG A 80 -2.31 8.55 18.00
C ARG A 80 -2.46 7.41 17.01
N ARG A 81 -3.15 7.69 15.91
CA ARG A 81 -3.08 6.89 14.69
C ARG A 81 -1.70 7.10 14.06
N ALA A 82 -1.14 6.06 13.47
CA ALA A 82 0.06 6.19 12.66
C ALA A 82 -0.24 5.87 11.20
N VAL A 83 0.50 6.51 10.29
CA VAL A 83 0.46 6.27 8.84
C VAL A 83 1.68 5.48 8.46
N PHE A 84 1.46 4.37 7.76
CA PHE A 84 2.48 3.48 7.23
C PHE A 84 2.60 3.67 5.73
N HIS A 85 3.81 3.95 5.24
CA HIS A 85 4.13 4.06 3.83
C HIS A 85 5.37 3.24 3.48
N GLY A 86 5.24 2.29 2.55
CA GLY A 86 6.34 1.50 2.02
C GLY A 86 6.46 1.56 0.50
N VAL A 87 7.70 1.62 0.02
CA VAL A 87 8.08 1.59 -1.40
C VAL A 87 9.25 0.63 -1.55
N ASN A 88 9.03 -0.45 -2.29
CA ASN A 88 9.95 -1.58 -2.38
C ASN A 88 10.37 -2.09 -0.99
N ASN A 89 11.67 -2.16 -0.72
CA ASN A 89 12.25 -2.63 0.53
C ASN A 89 12.38 -1.56 1.63
N ARG A 90 11.76 -0.39 1.46
CA ARG A 90 11.84 0.71 2.42
C ARG A 90 10.45 1.04 2.93
N PHE A 91 10.35 1.27 4.22
CA PHE A 91 9.12 1.74 4.83
C PHE A 91 9.38 2.84 5.84
N GLN A 92 8.34 3.62 6.12
CA GLN A 92 8.32 4.69 7.09
C GLN A 92 6.98 4.68 7.80
N ILE A 93 7.02 5.00 9.10
CA ILE A 93 5.84 5.16 9.94
C ILE A 93 5.87 6.56 10.51
N PHE A 94 4.77 7.29 10.36
CA PHE A 94 4.62 8.65 10.85
C PHE A 94 3.43 8.73 11.79
N TRP A 95 3.56 9.48 12.87
CA TRP A 95 2.40 9.81 13.72
C TRP A 95 1.49 10.78 12.96
N ASP A 96 0.22 10.43 12.89
CA ASP A 96 -0.84 11.25 12.32
C ASP A 96 -1.58 11.94 13.49
N ARG A 97 -2.90 12.07 13.40
CA ARG A 97 -3.75 12.63 14.46
C ARG A 97 -4.01 11.67 15.62
N LEU A 98 -4.52 12.21 16.73
CA LEU A 98 -5.15 11.44 17.80
C LEU A 98 -6.37 10.69 17.26
N TRP A 99 -6.67 9.53 17.84
CA TRP A 99 -7.96 8.87 17.64
C TRP A 99 -9.09 9.76 18.20
N GLU A 100 -10.17 9.91 17.45
CA GLU A 100 -11.33 10.70 17.87
C GLU A 100 -12.14 9.97 18.96
N LYS A 101 -12.92 10.73 19.74
CA LYS A 101 -13.76 10.13 20.79
C LYS A 101 -14.87 9.28 20.14
N GLY A 102 -14.87 7.99 20.44
CA GLY A 102 -15.83 7.04 19.86
C GLY A 102 -15.44 6.49 18.48
N GLU A 103 -14.26 6.87 17.96
CA GLU A 103 -13.71 6.25 16.74
C GLU A 103 -13.28 4.81 17.05
N GLU A 104 -13.74 3.87 16.22
CA GLU A 104 -13.30 2.48 16.29
C GLU A 104 -11.84 2.39 15.83
N ARG A 105 -10.95 2.07 16.77
CA ARG A 105 -9.53 1.92 16.47
C ARG A 105 -9.30 0.62 15.72
N SER A 106 -8.78 0.74 14.51
CA SER A 106 -8.40 -0.42 13.70
C SER A 106 -7.20 -0.08 12.85
N SER A 107 -6.37 -1.10 12.61
CA SER A 107 -5.29 -1.00 11.64
C SER A 107 -5.77 -1.49 10.29
N LYS A 108 -5.43 -0.77 9.22
CA LYS A 108 -5.75 -1.16 7.84
C LYS A 108 -4.50 -1.05 7.01
N LEU A 109 -4.07 -2.15 6.41
CA LEU A 109 -2.85 -2.24 5.62
C LEU A 109 -3.17 -2.78 4.23
N VAL A 110 -2.44 -2.31 3.22
CA VAL A 110 -2.48 -2.86 1.87
C VAL A 110 -1.06 -3.10 1.39
N PHE A 111 -0.83 -4.25 0.76
CA PHE A 111 0.43 -4.64 0.14
C PHE A 111 0.18 -4.94 -1.33
N ILE A 112 0.98 -4.32 -2.20
CA ILE A 112 0.87 -4.43 -3.66
C ILE A 112 2.21 -4.93 -4.17
N GLY A 113 2.21 -6.05 -4.89
CA GLY A 113 3.43 -6.75 -5.27
C GLY A 113 3.16 -7.94 -6.18
N ARG A 114 4.20 -8.68 -6.51
CA ARG A 114 4.13 -9.88 -7.35
C ARG A 114 4.41 -11.13 -6.53
N ASP A 115 3.77 -12.24 -6.87
CA ASP A 115 3.93 -13.55 -6.20
C ASP A 115 3.78 -13.45 -4.67
N LEU A 116 2.87 -12.57 -4.23
CA LEU A 116 2.63 -12.35 -2.81
C LEU A 116 1.86 -13.54 -2.22
N ASP A 117 2.36 -14.08 -1.12
CA ASP A 117 1.63 -15.03 -0.29
C ASP A 117 0.82 -14.26 0.76
N ARG A 118 -0.49 -14.22 0.56
CA ARG A 118 -1.43 -13.51 1.44
C ARG A 118 -1.39 -14.03 2.87
N ASP A 119 -1.30 -15.34 3.04
CA ASP A 119 -1.42 -15.98 4.36
C ASP A 119 -0.12 -15.81 5.15
N THR A 120 1.03 -15.93 4.48
CA THR A 120 2.33 -15.59 5.08
C THR A 120 2.38 -14.14 5.57
N ILE A 121 1.90 -13.18 4.77
CA ILE A 121 1.84 -11.76 5.19
C ILE A 121 0.86 -11.58 6.35
N HIS A 122 -0.32 -12.20 6.26
CA HIS A 122 -1.34 -12.11 7.31
C HIS A 122 -0.81 -12.63 8.65
N ASP A 123 -0.17 -13.79 8.65
CA ASP A 123 0.31 -14.44 9.87
C ASP A 123 1.49 -13.70 10.49
N ALA A 124 2.39 -13.18 9.66
CA ALA A 124 3.47 -12.30 10.12
C ALA A 124 2.92 -11.04 10.82
N LEU A 125 1.92 -10.38 10.23
CA LEU A 125 1.25 -9.23 10.86
C LEU A 125 0.50 -9.65 12.12
N LYS A 126 -0.27 -10.74 12.08
CA LYS A 126 -1.07 -11.22 13.21
C LYS A 126 -0.20 -11.55 14.44
N ALA A 127 1.02 -12.07 14.23
CA ALA A 127 1.98 -12.34 15.30
C ALA A 127 2.49 -11.06 16.02
N CYS A 128 2.28 -9.89 15.42
CA CYS A 128 2.70 -8.60 15.96
C CYS A 128 1.61 -7.91 16.81
N LEU A 129 0.42 -8.48 16.91
CA LEU A 129 -0.66 -7.94 17.74
C LEU A 129 -0.37 -8.16 19.24
N ALA A 130 -0.83 -7.23 20.07
CA ALA A 130 -0.85 -7.37 21.53
C ALA A 130 -1.98 -8.30 22.02
#